data_AF-A0A3D1E484-F1
#
_entry.id   AF-A0A3D1E484-F1
#
_cell.length_a   1.000
_cell.length_b   1.000
_cell.length_c   1.000
_cell.angle_alpha   90.00
_cell.angle_beta   90.00
_cell.angle_gamma   90.00
#
_symmetry.space_group_name_H-M   'P 1'
#
loop_
_entity.id
_entity.type
_entity.pdbx_description
1 polymer ?
#
loop_
_entity_poly.entity_id
_entity_poly.type
_entity_poly.pdbx_seq_one_letter_code
_entity_poly.pdbx_strand_id
1 'polypeptide(L)'
;METAASLAAHAETSAEGPARVALTVDMDDAGLDQIVAAARPHFIQLHGSETPDRASAIRDRFGLPLIRAIRVAAAADLEACKDWEGIADWLLFDAKGDLGGLPGGTGHAFDWSLLADYA
;
A
#
# COMPACT_ATOMS: atom_id res chain seq x y z
N MET A 1 -16.95 6.95 0.48
CA MET A 1 -17.26 5.86 1.42
C MET A 1 -18.43 4.99 0.94
N GLU A 2 -19.57 5.56 0.56
CA GLU A 2 -20.74 4.80 0.07
C GLU A 2 -20.42 3.85 -1.10
N THR A 3 -19.70 4.32 -2.12
CA THR A 3 -19.24 3.47 -3.24
C THR A 3 -18.35 2.32 -2.78
N ALA A 4 -17.44 2.56 -1.82
CA ALA A 4 -16.56 1.53 -1.29
C ALA A 4 -17.35 0.45 -0.54
N ALA A 5 -18.36 0.85 0.23
CA ALA A 5 -19.26 -0.07 0.93
C ALA A 5 -20.09 -0.92 -0.05
N SER A 6 -20.60 -0.31 -1.13
CA SER A 6 -21.34 -1.02 -2.17
C SER A 6 -20.48 -2.08 -2.87
N LEU A 7 -19.24 -1.73 -3.24
CA LEU A 7 -18.29 -2.67 -3.85
C LEU A 7 -17.90 -3.81 -2.89
N ALA A 8 -17.69 -3.50 -1.61
CA ALA A 8 -17.40 -4.52 -0.59
C ALA A 8 -18.56 -5.50 -0.42
N ALA A 9 -19.79 -4.99 -0.34
CA ALA A 9 -21.00 -5.82 -0.27
C ALA A 9 -21.14 -6.72 -1.51
N HIS A 10 -20.83 -6.20 -2.70
CA HIS A 10 -20.86 -6.99 -3.92
C HIS A 10 -19.81 -8.10 -3.92
N ALA A 11 -18.57 -7.81 -3.49
CA ALA A 11 -17.49 -8.79 -3.41
C ALA A 11 -17.84 -9.96 -2.46
N GLU A 12 -18.59 -9.70 -1.38
CA GLU A 12 -19.02 -10.71 -0.41
C GLU A 12 -20.19 -11.59 -0.86
N THR A 13 -20.85 -11.25 -1.98
CA THR A 13 -21.93 -12.09 -2.53
C THR A 13 -21.42 -13.45 -3.02
N SER A 14 -20.12 -13.58 -3.24
CA SER A 14 -19.45 -14.82 -3.61
C SER A 14 -18.64 -15.35 -2.43
N ALA A 15 -18.78 -16.64 -2.13
CA ALA A 15 -18.03 -17.31 -1.06
C ALA A 15 -16.49 -17.23 -1.26
N GLU A 16 -16.04 -17.02 -2.50
CA GLU A 16 -14.65 -16.80 -2.89
C GLU A 16 -14.46 -15.43 -3.57
N GLY A 17 -15.05 -14.39 -2.98
CA GLY A 17 -14.87 -13.01 -3.45
C GLY A 17 -13.40 -12.57 -3.45
N PRO A 18 -13.01 -11.61 -4.31
CA PRO A 18 -11.63 -11.15 -4.37
C PRO A 18 -11.18 -10.52 -3.04
N ALA A 19 -9.90 -10.69 -2.73
CA ALA A 19 -9.26 -9.91 -1.68
C ALA A 19 -9.37 -8.41 -1.98
N ARG A 20 -9.39 -7.60 -0.92
CA ARG A 20 -9.66 -6.16 -0.99
C ARG A 20 -8.51 -5.42 -0.34
N VAL A 21 -8.02 -4.39 -1.01
CA VAL A 21 -6.92 -3.56 -0.53
C VAL A 21 -7.42 -2.12 -0.39
N ALA A 22 -7.26 -1.53 0.78
CA ALA A 22 -7.48 -0.10 0.98
C ALA A 22 -6.17 0.64 0.67
N LEU A 23 -6.11 1.31 -0.50
CA LEU A 23 -4.99 2.16 -0.87
C LEU A 23 -5.14 3.52 -0.19
N THR A 24 -4.13 3.92 0.56
CA THR A 24 -4.10 5.21 1.27
C THR A 24 -2.84 6.00 0.96
N VAL A 25 -2.95 7.33 1.01
CA VAL A 25 -1.82 8.26 0.84
C VAL A 25 -1.86 9.23 2.01
N ASP A 26 -0.96 9.05 2.97
CA ASP A 26 -0.79 9.91 4.16
C ASP A 26 -2.12 10.14 4.92
N MET A 27 -2.92 9.09 5.03
CA MET A 27 -4.26 9.16 5.62
C MET A 27 -4.22 9.22 7.15
N ASP A 28 -5.05 10.08 7.73
CA ASP A 28 -5.21 10.21 9.17
C ASP A 28 -6.04 9.05 9.76
N ASP A 29 -6.06 8.95 11.08
CA ASP A 29 -6.79 7.90 11.79
C ASP A 29 -8.30 7.92 11.50
N ALA A 30 -8.88 9.11 11.40
CA ALA A 30 -10.31 9.26 11.15
C ALA A 30 -10.68 8.76 9.74
N GLY A 31 -9.86 9.06 8.73
CA GLY A 31 -10.02 8.53 7.39
C GLY A 31 -9.81 7.02 7.32
N LEU A 32 -8.81 6.51 8.03
CA LEU A 32 -8.53 5.08 8.11
C LEU A 32 -9.70 4.31 8.78
N ASP A 33 -10.25 4.83 9.87
CA ASP A 33 -11.42 4.23 10.51
C ASP A 33 -12.61 4.17 9.54
N GLN A 34 -12.86 5.27 8.81
CA GLN A 34 -13.96 5.34 7.85
C GLN A 34 -13.79 4.35 6.69
N ILE A 35 -12.59 4.24 6.11
CA ILE A 35 -12.38 3.33 4.97
C ILE A 35 -12.38 1.87 5.40
N VAL A 36 -11.83 1.55 6.58
CA VAL A 36 -11.86 0.18 7.12
C VAL A 36 -13.29 -0.23 7.44
N ALA A 37 -14.07 0.64 8.08
CA ALA A 37 -15.47 0.38 8.37
C ALA A 37 -16.32 0.21 7.10
N ALA A 38 -16.09 1.06 6.09
CA ALA A 38 -16.87 1.03 4.85
C ALA A 38 -16.48 -0.13 3.94
N ALA A 39 -15.19 -0.29 3.64
CA ALA A 39 -14.69 -1.20 2.61
C ALA A 39 -14.35 -2.60 3.13
N ARG A 40 -14.23 -2.78 4.45
CA ARG A 40 -13.82 -4.03 5.12
C ARG A 40 -12.65 -4.70 4.38
N PRO A 41 -11.52 -3.99 4.23
CA PRO A 41 -10.40 -4.47 3.44
C PRO A 41 -9.72 -5.66 4.11
N HIS A 42 -9.05 -6.47 3.30
CA HIS A 42 -8.19 -7.55 3.78
C HIS A 42 -6.75 -7.07 4.00
N PHE A 43 -6.33 -6.01 3.28
CA PHE A 43 -5.01 -5.39 3.39
C PHE A 43 -5.12 -3.86 3.39
N ILE A 44 -4.18 -3.18 4.03
CA ILE A 44 -4.01 -1.74 3.90
C ILE A 44 -2.73 -1.49 3.10
N GLN A 45 -2.83 -0.74 2.00
CA GLN A 45 -1.67 -0.32 1.22
C GLN A 45 -1.29 1.11 1.54
N LEU A 46 -0.09 1.29 2.10
CA LEU A 46 0.52 2.58 2.41
C LEU A 46 1.31 3.06 1.20
N HIS A 47 0.79 4.07 0.51
CA HIS A 47 1.35 4.64 -0.72
C HIS A 47 1.76 6.12 -0.56
N GLY A 48 1.62 6.68 0.64
CA GLY A 48 2.10 8.01 0.99
C GLY A 48 3.57 8.01 1.39
N SER A 49 3.88 8.89 2.33
CA SER A 49 5.19 9.08 2.95
C SER A 49 5.17 8.58 4.41
N GLU A 50 4.28 7.64 4.72
CA GLU A 50 4.11 7.10 6.06
C GLU A 50 5.41 6.47 6.57
N THR A 51 5.71 6.67 7.86
CA THR A 51 6.90 6.12 8.52
C THR A 51 6.66 4.70 9.04
N PRO A 52 7.72 3.92 9.32
CA PRO A 52 7.61 2.61 9.97
C PRO A 52 6.82 2.67 11.29
N ASP A 53 7.06 3.68 12.13
CA ASP A 53 6.32 3.88 13.38
C ASP A 53 4.82 4.09 13.14
N ARG A 54 4.48 4.91 12.13
CA ARG A 54 3.08 5.15 11.75
C ARG A 54 2.44 3.86 11.27
N ALA A 55 3.16 3.06 10.49
CA ALA A 55 2.66 1.79 10.00
C ALA A 55 2.47 0.76 11.12
N SER A 56 3.38 0.68 12.08
CA SER A 56 3.20 -0.15 13.28
C SER A 56 1.93 0.26 14.03
N ALA A 57 1.72 1.56 14.25
CA ALA A 57 0.50 2.05 14.90
C ALA A 57 -0.78 1.69 14.11
N ILE A 58 -0.74 1.74 12.78
CA ILE A 58 -1.85 1.32 11.91
C ILE A 58 -2.09 -0.19 12.04
N ARG A 59 -1.04 -1.00 12.02
CA ARG A 59 -1.12 -2.46 12.21
C ARG A 59 -1.76 -2.77 13.57
N ASP A 60 -1.27 -2.15 14.64
CA ASP A 60 -1.78 -2.38 16.00
C ASP A 60 -3.25 -1.98 16.14
N ARG A 61 -3.66 -0.91 15.45
CA ARG A 61 -5.04 -0.41 15.49
C ARG A 61 -6.03 -1.31 14.77
N PHE A 62 -5.69 -1.79 13.57
CA PHE A 62 -6.65 -2.50 12.71
C PHE A 62 -6.43 -4.02 12.67
N GLY A 63 -5.26 -4.51 13.07
CA GLY A 63 -4.90 -5.93 13.00
C GLY A 63 -4.83 -6.47 11.56
N LEU A 64 -4.77 -5.59 10.56
CA LEU A 64 -4.74 -5.95 9.15
C LEU A 64 -3.30 -6.00 8.62
N PRO A 65 -3.01 -6.93 7.69
CA PRO A 65 -1.72 -6.95 7.02
C PRO A 65 -1.50 -5.68 6.17
N LEU A 66 -0.26 -5.24 6.12
CA LEU A 66 0.18 -4.02 5.46
C LEU A 66 0.97 -4.32 4.18
N ILE A 67 0.65 -3.55 3.14
CA ILE A 67 1.42 -3.49 1.90
C ILE A 67 2.11 -2.12 1.87
N ARG A 68 3.44 -2.08 1.84
CA ARG A 68 4.17 -0.82 1.72
C ARG A 68 4.58 -0.57 0.27
N ALA A 69 4.19 0.57 -0.29
CA ALA A 69 4.70 0.99 -1.59
C ALA A 69 6.06 1.69 -1.45
N ILE A 70 7.07 1.16 -2.13
CA ILE A 70 8.41 1.72 -2.22
C ILE A 70 8.60 2.23 -3.64
N ARG A 71 8.84 3.54 -3.79
CA ARG A 71 9.12 4.12 -5.10
C ARG A 71 10.60 3.91 -5.43
N VAL A 72 10.89 3.21 -6.51
CA VAL A 72 12.26 2.84 -6.93
C VAL A 72 12.66 3.60 -8.20
N ALA A 73 13.83 4.24 -8.17
CA ALA A 73 14.56 4.70 -9.35
C ALA A 73 15.98 4.13 -9.43
N ALA A 74 16.59 3.79 -8.29
CA ALA A 74 17.95 3.26 -8.22
C ALA A 74 18.08 2.23 -7.10
N ALA A 75 19.15 1.42 -7.12
CA ALA A 75 19.43 0.42 -6.10
C ALA A 75 19.47 0.99 -4.67
N ALA A 76 19.92 2.25 -4.51
CA ALA A 76 19.93 2.93 -3.22
C ALA A 76 18.52 3.12 -2.62
N ASP A 77 17.45 3.12 -3.43
CA ASP A 77 16.08 3.21 -2.93
C ASP A 77 15.61 1.91 -2.26
N LEU A 78 16.26 0.78 -2.58
CA LEU A 78 15.96 -0.50 -1.96
C LEU A 78 16.45 -0.59 -0.51
N GLU A 79 17.40 0.25 -0.12
CA GLU A 79 17.85 0.35 1.28
C GLU A 79 16.70 0.71 2.22
N ALA A 80 15.73 1.50 1.75
CA ALA A 80 14.55 1.85 2.53
C ALA A 80 13.71 0.63 2.91
N CYS A 81 13.81 -0.48 2.19
CA CYS A 81 13.03 -1.69 2.47
C CYS A 81 13.39 -2.34 3.80
N LYS A 82 14.65 -2.20 4.24
CA LYS A 82 15.14 -2.74 5.52
C LYS A 82 14.35 -2.18 6.71
N ASP A 83 13.93 -0.91 6.61
CA ASP A 83 13.14 -0.24 7.64
C ASP A 83 11.72 -0.81 7.76
N TRP A 84 11.27 -1.62 6.80
CA TRP A 84 9.93 -2.20 6.74
C TRP A 84 9.91 -3.70 7.07
N GLU A 85 11.08 -4.32 7.27
CA GLU A 85 11.19 -5.72 7.65
C GLU A 85 10.48 -5.98 8.99
N GLY A 86 9.59 -6.98 9.01
CA GLY A 86 8.78 -7.30 10.19
C GLY A 86 7.61 -6.34 10.47
N ILE A 87 7.46 -5.27 9.68
CA ILE A 87 6.35 -4.30 9.80
C ILE A 87 5.36 -4.50 8.65
N ALA A 88 5.84 -4.41 7.41
CA ALA A 88 5.04 -4.67 6.22
C ALA A 88 5.04 -6.16 5.87
N ASP A 89 3.87 -6.73 5.56
CA ASP A 89 3.76 -8.12 5.09
C ASP A 89 4.13 -8.24 3.62
N TRP A 90 3.95 -7.16 2.85
CA TRP A 90 4.31 -7.07 1.44
C TRP A 90 4.98 -5.75 1.12
N LEU A 91 6.00 -5.81 0.28
CA LEU A 91 6.60 -4.64 -0.35
C LEU A 91 6.10 -4.58 -1.80
N LEU A 92 5.59 -3.42 -2.21
CA LEU A 92 5.19 -3.13 -3.57
C LEU A 92 6.16 -2.12 -4.16
N PHE A 93 6.93 -2.53 -5.15
CA PHE A 93 7.86 -1.64 -5.85
C PHE A 93 7.11 -0.92 -6.97
N ASP A 94 7.05 0.41 -6.87
CA ASP A 94 6.48 1.27 -7.90
C ASP A 94 7.61 2.10 -8.55
N ALA A 95 7.49 2.38 -9.84
CA ALA A 95 8.48 3.21 -10.53
C ALA A 95 8.35 4.66 -10.03
N LYS A 96 9.48 5.31 -9.68
CA LYS A 96 9.46 6.77 -9.51
C LYS A 96 9.13 7.42 -10.85
N GLY A 97 7.98 8.09 -10.92
CA GLY A 97 7.69 9.03 -12.01
C GLY A 97 8.61 10.26 -11.95
N ASP A 98 8.66 11.03 -13.04
CA ASP A 98 9.48 12.25 -13.12
C ASP A 98 9.08 13.27 -12.04
N LEU A 99 10.06 14.05 -11.57
CA LEU A 99 9.85 15.15 -10.62
C LEU A 99 8.83 16.16 -11.18
N GLY A 100 7.60 16.13 -10.64
CA GLY A 100 6.48 16.98 -11.08
C GLY A 100 5.41 16.26 -11.90
N GLY A 101 5.57 14.97 -12.18
CA GLY A 101 4.53 14.12 -12.77
C GLY A 101 3.52 13.62 -11.73
N LEU A 102 2.28 13.36 -12.16
CA LEU A 102 1.25 12.73 -11.34
C LEU A 102 1.74 11.37 -10.83
N PRO A 103 1.50 11.02 -9.55
CA PRO A 103 1.80 9.67 -9.06
C PRO A 103 0.90 8.66 -9.77
N GLY A 104 1.53 7.73 -10.49
CA GLY A 104 0.89 6.65 -11.23
C GLY A 104 0.71 6.93 -12.72
N GLY A 105 1.04 5.92 -13.55
CA GLY A 105 0.65 5.89 -14.97
C GLY A 105 1.52 6.68 -15.95
N THR A 106 2.81 6.89 -15.70
CA THR A 106 3.73 7.56 -16.64
C THR A 106 4.32 6.64 -17.73
N GLY A 107 4.12 5.33 -17.64
CA GLY A 107 4.67 4.37 -18.62
C GLY A 107 6.18 4.17 -18.52
N HIS A 108 6.81 4.67 -17.45
CA HIS A 108 8.23 4.48 -17.20
C HIS A 108 8.43 3.19 -16.41
N ALA A 109 8.98 2.16 -17.06
CA ALA A 109 9.46 0.97 -16.35
C ALA A 109 10.82 1.31 -15.72
N PHE A 110 10.98 1.08 -14.41
CA PHE A 110 12.33 1.04 -13.84
C PHE A 110 13.04 -0.23 -14.30
N ASP A 111 14.37 -0.22 -14.26
CA ASP A 111 15.16 -1.38 -14.65
C ASP A 111 14.92 -2.52 -13.66
N TRP A 112 14.21 -3.56 -14.11
CA TRP A 112 13.89 -4.75 -13.33
C TRP A 112 15.13 -5.50 -12.83
N SER A 113 16.30 -5.31 -13.47
CA SER A 113 17.56 -5.88 -13.00
C SER A 113 17.96 -5.37 -11.61
N LEU A 114 17.46 -4.20 -11.18
CA LEU A 114 17.68 -3.66 -9.84
C LEU A 114 17.09 -4.56 -8.74
N LEU A 115 16.04 -5.33 -9.05
CA LEU A 115 15.44 -6.27 -8.08
C LEU A 115 16.14 -7.64 -8.07
N ALA A 116 17.00 -7.93 -9.04
CA ALA A 116 17.67 -9.23 -9.14
C ALA A 116 18.59 -9.51 -7.94
N ASP A 117 19.16 -8.46 -7.35
CA ASP A 117 20.06 -8.55 -6.19
C ASP A 117 19.35 -8.38 -4.84
N TYR A 118 18.03 -8.18 -4.83
CA TYR A 118 17.22 -7.99 -3.61
C TYR A 118 16.57 -9.30 -3.10
N ALA A 119 16.77 -10.42 -3.80
CA ALA A 119 16.17 -11.73 -3.50
C ALA A 119 16.92 -12.53 -2.42
#